data_AF-A0AA36E1T2-F1
#
_entry.id   AF-A0AA36E1T2-F1
#
_cell.length_a   1.000
_cell.length_b   1.000
_cell.length_c   1.000
_cell.angle_alpha   90.00
_cell.angle_beta   90.00
_cell.angle_gamma   90.00
#
_symmetry.space_group_name_H-M   'P 1'
#
loop_
_entity.id
_entity.type
_entity.pdbx_description
1 polymer ?
#
loop_
_entity_poly.entity_id
_entity_poly.type
_entity_poly.pdbx_seq_one_letter_code
_entity_poly.pdbx_strand_id
1 'polypeptide(L)'
;MSFFSRLKHYLKYFRADNIVNDVEFIRKHLVPDAAPWKLLGYSFGGFCGVTYLSFAPQGLKQVFLTGGIPPIKDGCTVETVYKACIDPIVLQNEKYYKRYPQDIQIIRDVVIHLAEPEGGGVRVPLPSGGILTPRGFTGLGASAGFERLKEWDPVIVPGSMKQISYYFLNCFERWLSFDTNPLYALLHESIYCQGAASQWAAHRVPVAAAVYYEDMFVNFNVTIEMSKEIGGIRLWVTNEYMHSGLGDGATHVLDHLMGLLNGKKPLF
;
A
#
# COMPACT_ATOMS: atom_id res chain seq x y z
N MET A 1 -18.88 -20.97 -20.44
CA MET A 1 -18.29 -20.19 -19.32
C MET A 1 -17.21 -19.29 -19.89
N SER A 2 -17.26 -17.98 -19.66
CA SER A 2 -16.25 -17.04 -20.19
C SER A 2 -14.86 -17.26 -19.55
N PHE A 3 -13.79 -16.80 -20.20
CA PHE A 3 -12.42 -16.85 -19.68
C PHE A 3 -12.33 -16.28 -18.25
N PHE A 4 -12.87 -15.08 -18.02
CA PHE A 4 -12.90 -14.44 -16.70
C PHE A 4 -13.66 -15.25 -15.65
N SER A 5 -14.75 -15.92 -16.04
CA SER A 5 -15.50 -16.79 -15.12
C SER A 5 -14.69 -18.03 -14.70
N ARG A 6 -13.90 -18.60 -15.61
CA ARG A 6 -13.01 -19.73 -15.30
C ARG A 6 -11.86 -19.28 -14.40
N LEU A 7 -11.25 -18.14 -14.71
CA LEU A 7 -10.17 -17.57 -13.90
C LEU A 7 -10.63 -17.26 -12.48
N LYS A 8 -11.79 -16.61 -12.30
CA LYS A 8 -12.39 -16.33 -10.99
C LYS A 8 -12.60 -17.62 -10.18
N HIS A 9 -13.07 -18.68 -10.84
CA HIS A 9 -13.29 -19.96 -10.17
C HIS A 9 -11.96 -20.60 -9.76
N TYR A 10 -10.97 -20.60 -10.65
CA TYR A 10 -9.63 -21.15 -10.39
C TYR A 10 -8.92 -20.44 -9.24
N LEU A 11 -9.01 -19.11 -9.16
CA LEU A 11 -8.40 -18.33 -8.09
C LEU A 11 -8.88 -18.70 -6.67
N LYS A 12 -10.08 -19.29 -6.53
CA LYS A 12 -10.60 -19.72 -5.23
C LYS A 12 -9.77 -20.84 -4.61
N TYR A 13 -9.13 -21.68 -5.42
CA TYR A 13 -8.32 -22.80 -4.95
C TYR A 13 -7.05 -22.37 -4.20
N PHE A 14 -6.64 -21.09 -4.31
CA PHE A 14 -5.44 -20.56 -3.66
C PHE A 14 -5.74 -19.79 -2.37
N ARG A 15 -6.98 -19.84 -1.87
CA ARG A 15 -7.35 -19.21 -0.60
C ARG A 15 -6.94 -20.08 0.58
N ALA A 16 -6.81 -19.46 1.75
CA ALA A 16 -6.41 -20.13 3.00
C ALA A 16 -7.26 -21.37 3.32
N ASP A 17 -8.57 -21.34 3.03
CA ASP A 17 -9.47 -22.48 3.22
C ASP A 17 -9.06 -23.71 2.40
N ASN A 18 -8.75 -23.54 1.11
CA ASN A 18 -8.33 -24.65 0.26
C ASN A 18 -6.91 -25.12 0.59
N ILE A 19 -6.00 -24.18 0.87
CA ILE A 19 -4.63 -24.51 1.30
C ILE A 19 -4.66 -25.39 2.57
N VAL A 20 -5.50 -25.04 3.54
CA VAL A 20 -5.66 -25.82 4.79
C VAL A 20 -6.27 -27.19 4.52
N ASN A 21 -7.25 -27.29 3.63
CA ASN A 21 -7.84 -28.58 3.24
C ASN A 21 -6.79 -29.50 2.62
N ASP A 22 -5.96 -28.97 1.71
CA ASP A 22 -4.88 -29.74 1.08
C ASP A 22 -3.86 -30.20 2.12
N VAL A 23 -3.47 -29.30 3.02
CA VAL A 23 -2.49 -29.60 4.07
C VAL A 23 -3.01 -30.68 5.04
N GLU A 24 -4.26 -30.60 5.49
CA GLU A 24 -4.85 -31.62 6.35
C GLU A 24 -5.06 -32.95 5.60
N PHE A 25 -5.38 -32.89 4.30
CA PHE A 25 -5.45 -34.08 3.46
C PHE A 25 -4.09 -34.79 3.39
N ILE A 26 -3.01 -34.04 3.10
CA ILE A 26 -1.64 -34.54 3.07
C ILE A 26 -1.29 -35.16 4.42
N ARG A 27 -1.59 -34.47 5.54
CA ARG A 27 -1.33 -34.98 6.88
C ARG A 27 -1.97 -36.35 7.09
N LYS A 28 -3.26 -36.49 6.75
CA LYS A 28 -3.99 -37.75 7.01
C LYS A 28 -3.58 -38.93 6.14
N HIS A 29 -3.20 -38.67 4.89
CA HIS A 29 -3.08 -39.75 3.89
C HIS A 29 -1.65 -40.01 3.44
N LEU A 30 -0.77 -39.01 3.53
CA LEU A 30 0.58 -39.08 2.97
C LEU A 30 1.68 -39.06 4.04
N VAL A 31 1.37 -38.68 5.27
CA VAL A 31 2.32 -38.72 6.39
C VAL A 31 2.11 -40.01 7.18
N PRO A 32 3.08 -40.94 7.21
CA PRO A 32 3.00 -42.14 8.04
C PRO A 32 2.85 -41.78 9.52
N ASP A 33 1.99 -42.51 10.23
CA ASP A 33 1.75 -42.32 11.68
C ASP A 33 1.42 -40.87 12.07
N ALA A 34 0.61 -40.21 11.24
CA ALA A 34 0.35 -38.77 11.28
C ALA A 34 -0.12 -38.23 12.65
N ALA A 35 0.83 -37.78 13.46
CA ALA A 35 0.57 -37.03 14.68
C ALA A 35 0.13 -35.58 14.37
N PRO A 36 -0.54 -34.89 15.32
CA PRO A 36 -0.86 -33.48 15.18
C PRO A 36 0.41 -32.60 15.05
N TRP A 37 0.36 -31.61 14.18
CA TRP A 37 1.51 -30.78 13.82
C TRP A 37 1.74 -29.59 14.73
N LYS A 38 2.99 -29.12 14.78
CA LYS A 38 3.32 -27.78 15.30
C LYS A 38 3.49 -26.85 14.10
N LEU A 39 2.71 -25.78 14.04
CA LEU A 39 2.71 -24.85 12.93
C LEU A 39 3.35 -23.53 13.32
N LEU A 40 4.17 -22.94 12.43
CA LEU A 40 4.64 -21.57 12.51
C LEU A 40 4.11 -20.80 11.30
N GLY A 41 3.21 -19.85 11.54
CA GLY A 41 2.61 -19.01 10.51
C GLY A 41 3.20 -17.60 10.53
N TYR A 42 3.86 -17.20 9.44
CA TYR A 42 4.36 -15.84 9.21
C TYR A 42 3.54 -15.16 8.12
N SER A 43 3.15 -13.90 8.32
CA SER A 43 2.36 -13.13 7.33
C SER A 43 1.10 -13.89 6.88
N PHE A 44 0.87 -14.12 5.59
CA PHE A 44 -0.27 -14.91 5.11
C PHE A 44 -0.34 -16.33 5.73
N GLY A 45 0.80 -16.91 6.13
CA GLY A 45 0.82 -18.18 6.87
C GLY A 45 0.10 -18.09 8.22
N GLY A 46 0.01 -16.91 8.83
CA GLY A 46 -0.80 -16.68 10.02
C GLY A 46 -2.31 -16.79 9.73
N PHE A 47 -2.78 -16.27 8.60
CA PHE A 47 -4.17 -16.45 8.14
C PHE A 47 -4.47 -17.93 7.94
N CYS A 48 -3.58 -18.67 7.26
CA CYS A 48 -3.69 -20.12 7.12
C CYS A 48 -3.70 -20.84 8.48
N GLY A 49 -2.86 -20.42 9.43
CA GLY A 49 -2.81 -21.00 10.77
C GLY A 49 -4.12 -20.84 11.55
N VAL A 50 -4.73 -19.64 11.50
CA VAL A 50 -6.03 -19.41 12.13
C VAL A 50 -7.15 -20.17 11.41
N THR A 51 -7.12 -20.26 10.08
CA THR A 51 -8.07 -21.10 9.32
C THR A 51 -7.93 -22.58 9.69
N TYR A 52 -6.71 -23.10 9.84
CA TYR A 52 -6.47 -24.49 10.24
C TYR A 52 -7.00 -24.78 11.64
N LEU A 53 -6.79 -23.87 12.60
CA LEU A 53 -7.40 -23.96 13.93
C LEU A 53 -8.94 -24.03 13.87
N SER A 54 -9.56 -23.37 12.89
CA SER A 54 -11.02 -23.41 12.73
C SER A 54 -11.53 -24.67 12.02
N PHE A 55 -10.80 -25.19 11.03
CA PHE A 55 -11.31 -26.25 10.14
C PHE A 55 -10.91 -27.65 10.62
N ALA A 56 -9.71 -27.79 11.18
CA ALA A 56 -9.17 -29.08 11.61
C ALA A 56 -8.26 -28.93 12.85
N PRO A 57 -8.76 -28.39 13.97
CA PRO A 57 -7.96 -28.16 15.18
C PRO A 57 -7.28 -29.42 15.72
N GLN A 58 -7.91 -30.59 15.56
CA GLN A 58 -7.33 -31.89 15.96
C GLN A 58 -6.05 -32.25 15.21
N GLY A 59 -5.81 -31.65 14.03
CA GLY A 59 -4.59 -31.82 13.25
C GLY A 59 -3.40 -31.03 13.80
N LEU A 60 -3.61 -30.21 14.84
CA LEU A 60 -2.63 -29.29 15.37
C LEU A 60 -2.36 -29.54 16.86
N LYS A 61 -1.08 -29.58 17.22
CA LYS A 61 -0.59 -29.62 18.59
C LYS A 61 -0.31 -28.22 19.14
N GLN A 62 0.32 -27.36 18.33
CA GLN A 62 0.70 -25.98 18.70
C GLN A 62 0.72 -25.09 17.45
N VAL A 63 0.37 -23.82 17.60
CA VAL A 63 0.45 -22.82 16.52
C VAL A 63 1.17 -21.58 17.04
N PHE A 64 2.22 -21.19 16.34
CA PHE A 64 2.98 -19.97 16.58
C PHE A 64 2.66 -19.00 15.45
N LEU A 65 2.23 -17.78 15.78
CA LEU A 65 1.86 -16.76 14.80
C LEU A 65 2.84 -15.58 14.89
N THR A 66 3.44 -15.22 13.76
CA THR A 66 4.39 -14.11 13.63
C THR A 66 3.83 -13.11 12.60
N GLY A 67 2.75 -12.44 12.99
CA GLY A 67 1.97 -11.57 12.11
C GLY A 67 0.89 -12.32 11.31
N GLY A 68 0.01 -11.57 10.66
CA GLY A 68 -1.08 -12.11 9.85
C GLY A 68 -2.20 -12.76 10.67
N ILE A 69 -2.90 -11.95 11.46
CA ILE A 69 -4.11 -12.37 12.17
C ILE A 69 -5.30 -11.85 11.36
N PRO A 70 -6.24 -12.73 10.92
CA PRO A 70 -7.41 -12.29 10.19
C PRO A 70 -8.30 -11.41 11.08
N PRO A 71 -9.05 -10.46 10.53
CA PRO A 71 -10.17 -9.88 11.26
C PRO A 71 -11.13 -11.01 11.67
N ILE A 72 -11.73 -10.96 12.87
CA ILE A 72 -12.63 -12.02 13.40
C ILE A 72 -13.98 -11.45 13.88
N LYS A 73 -14.10 -10.13 14.02
CA LYS A 73 -15.31 -9.50 14.57
C LYS A 73 -16.37 -9.24 13.50
N ASP A 74 -17.63 -9.54 13.81
CA ASP A 74 -18.78 -9.18 12.96
C ASP A 74 -18.73 -7.69 12.60
N GLY A 75 -18.90 -7.39 11.31
CA GLY A 75 -18.81 -6.03 10.77
C GLY A 75 -17.39 -5.53 10.50
N CYS A 76 -16.34 -6.34 10.72
CA CYS A 76 -14.98 -5.99 10.30
C CYS A 76 -14.86 -6.16 8.78
N THR A 77 -15.14 -5.08 8.06
CA THR A 77 -15.00 -5.03 6.61
C THR A 77 -13.55 -4.76 6.21
N VAL A 78 -13.21 -5.02 4.94
CA VAL A 78 -11.88 -4.71 4.40
C VAL A 78 -11.55 -3.22 4.53
N GLU A 79 -12.54 -2.33 4.39
CA GLU A 79 -12.39 -0.89 4.64
C GLU A 79 -12.04 -0.58 6.09
N THR A 80 -12.59 -1.33 7.04
CA THR A 80 -12.28 -1.16 8.47
C THR A 80 -10.81 -1.50 8.73
N VAL A 81 -10.29 -2.56 8.09
CA VAL A 81 -8.88 -2.93 8.15
C VAL A 81 -8.00 -1.81 7.59
N TYR A 82 -8.30 -1.31 6.39
CA TYR A 82 -7.50 -0.25 5.78
C TYR A 82 -7.55 1.07 6.55
N LYS A 83 -8.72 1.47 7.05
CA LYS A 83 -8.85 2.67 7.89
C LYS A 83 -8.02 2.58 9.16
N ALA A 84 -7.97 1.41 9.80
CA ALA A 84 -7.16 1.19 10.99
C ALA A 84 -5.65 1.27 10.72
N CYS A 85 -5.21 1.14 9.46
CA CYS A 85 -3.81 1.29 9.08
C CYS A 85 -3.38 2.74 8.88
N ILE A 86 -4.30 3.70 8.76
CA ILE A 86 -3.96 5.10 8.44
C ILE A 86 -3.11 5.73 9.55
N ASP A 87 -3.59 5.73 10.79
CA ASP A 87 -2.87 6.38 11.91
C ASP A 87 -1.49 5.74 12.16
N PRO A 88 -1.34 4.40 12.16
CA PRO A 88 -0.02 3.76 12.21
C PRO A 88 0.92 4.17 11.08
N ILE A 89 0.43 4.30 9.84
CA ILE A 89 1.25 4.74 8.70
C ILE A 89 1.76 6.17 8.93
N VAL A 90 0.89 7.07 9.39
CA VAL A 90 1.29 8.45 9.74
C VAL A 90 2.38 8.44 10.79
N LEU A 91 2.20 7.69 11.87
CA LEU A 91 3.18 7.59 12.95
C LEU A 91 4.53 7.01 12.48
N GLN A 92 4.53 6.03 11.57
CA GLN A 92 5.78 5.49 11.02
C GLN A 92 6.49 6.49 10.11
N ASN A 93 5.74 7.25 9.30
CA ASN A 93 6.30 8.33 8.49
C ASN A 93 6.91 9.44 9.37
N GLU A 94 6.23 9.84 10.46
CA GLU A 94 6.77 10.81 11.41
C GLU A 94 8.09 10.34 12.05
N LYS A 95 8.14 9.07 12.48
CA LYS A 95 9.37 8.46 13.01
C LYS A 95 10.50 8.45 11.98
N TYR A 96 10.17 8.10 10.73
CA TYR A 96 11.13 8.10 9.62
C TYR A 96 11.68 9.51 9.37
N TYR A 97 10.83 10.52 9.23
CA TYR A 97 11.26 11.89 8.98
C TYR A 97 11.99 12.52 10.17
N LYS A 98 11.65 12.17 11.41
CA LYS A 98 12.43 12.56 12.58
C LYS A 98 13.85 11.99 12.53
N ARG A 99 14.03 10.79 11.97
CA ARG A 99 15.33 10.13 11.83
C ARG A 99 16.12 10.63 10.61
N TYR A 100 15.42 10.99 9.53
CA TYR A 100 16.00 11.43 8.27
C TYR A 100 15.30 12.71 7.76
N PRO A 101 15.48 13.87 8.42
CA PRO A 101 14.77 15.09 8.08
C PRO A 101 15.09 15.60 6.66
N GLN A 102 16.30 15.34 6.16
CA GLN A 102 16.69 15.68 4.79
C GLN A 102 15.89 14.92 3.72
N ASP A 103 15.38 13.74 4.06
CA ASP A 103 14.66 12.89 3.09
C ASP A 103 13.27 13.47 2.76
N ILE A 104 12.73 14.37 3.59
CA ILE A 104 11.47 15.10 3.31
C ILE A 104 11.58 15.83 1.97
N GLN A 105 12.66 16.59 1.78
CA GLN A 105 12.86 17.35 0.55
C GLN A 105 13.17 16.43 -0.63
N ILE A 106 13.94 15.36 -0.42
CA ILE A 106 14.25 14.37 -1.46
C ILE A 106 12.99 13.69 -1.96
N ILE A 107 12.15 13.18 -1.06
CA ILE A 107 10.87 12.53 -1.40
C ILE A 107 9.95 13.51 -2.15
N ARG A 108 9.89 14.77 -1.72
CA ARG A 108 9.12 15.81 -2.40
C ARG A 108 9.64 16.06 -3.81
N ASP A 109 10.93 16.28 -3.97
CA ASP A 109 11.58 16.49 -5.28
C ASP A 109 11.29 15.32 -6.23
N VAL A 110 11.39 14.07 -5.73
CA VAL A 110 11.10 12.87 -6.52
C VAL A 110 9.63 12.79 -6.91
N VAL A 111 8.71 13.00 -5.96
CA VAL A 111 7.27 12.96 -6.24
C VAL A 111 6.88 14.04 -7.26
N ILE A 112 7.44 15.25 -7.15
CA ILE A 112 7.23 16.34 -8.12
C ILE A 112 7.79 15.94 -9.48
N HIS A 113 9.03 15.46 -9.54
CA HIS A 113 9.66 15.03 -10.79
C HIS A 113 8.88 13.91 -11.49
N LEU A 114 8.33 12.95 -10.72
CA LEU A 114 7.48 11.88 -11.26
C LEU A 114 6.08 12.36 -11.68
N ALA A 115 5.61 13.50 -11.19
CA ALA A 115 4.27 14.03 -11.41
C ALA A 115 4.19 15.05 -12.57
N GLU A 116 5.32 15.60 -13.04
CA GLU A 116 5.34 16.58 -14.12
C GLU A 116 4.73 16.00 -15.43
N PRO A 117 3.58 16.51 -15.90
CA PRO A 117 2.95 16.05 -17.13
C PRO A 117 3.76 16.47 -18.34
N GLU A 118 3.62 15.69 -19.42
CA GLU A 118 4.23 15.86 -20.74
C GLU A 118 4.38 17.33 -21.20
N GLY A 119 5.51 17.95 -20.87
CA GLY A 119 5.88 19.30 -21.31
C GLY A 119 7.39 19.55 -21.27
N GLY A 120 8.18 18.49 -21.15
CA GLY A 120 9.65 18.54 -21.04
C GLY A 120 10.37 17.18 -21.15
N GLY A 121 9.65 16.05 -21.12
CA GLY A 121 10.13 14.80 -21.70
C GLY A 121 10.81 13.77 -20.79
N VAL A 122 10.45 13.63 -19.50
CA VAL A 122 10.95 12.49 -18.71
C VAL A 122 9.81 11.66 -18.14
N ARG A 123 9.26 10.76 -18.98
CA ARG A 123 8.75 9.50 -18.43
C ARG A 123 9.95 8.82 -17.76
N VAL A 124 9.79 8.35 -16.53
CA VAL A 124 10.86 7.58 -15.86
C VAL A 124 10.62 6.09 -16.15
N PRO A 125 11.22 5.52 -17.21
CA PRO A 125 11.02 4.12 -17.55
C PRO A 125 11.65 3.23 -16.49
N LEU A 126 10.97 2.14 -16.16
CA LEU A 126 11.58 1.07 -15.38
C LEU A 126 12.38 0.13 -16.30
N PRO A 127 13.44 -0.54 -15.80
CA PRO A 127 14.32 -1.37 -16.64
C PRO A 127 13.62 -2.50 -17.41
N SER A 128 12.57 -3.11 -16.85
CA SER A 128 11.80 -4.18 -17.52
C SER A 128 10.65 -3.64 -18.39
N GLY A 129 10.44 -2.33 -18.42
CA GLY A 129 9.32 -1.66 -19.07
C GLY A 129 8.30 -1.13 -18.07
N GLY A 130 7.42 -0.24 -18.53
CA GLY A 130 6.51 0.52 -17.67
C GLY A 130 7.12 1.84 -17.19
N ILE A 131 6.40 2.53 -16.31
CA ILE A 131 6.72 3.89 -15.88
C ILE A 131 6.65 3.94 -14.35
N LEU A 132 7.69 4.46 -13.71
CA LEU A 132 7.61 4.82 -12.30
C LEU A 132 6.68 6.03 -12.16
N THR A 133 5.58 5.86 -11.42
CA THR A 133 4.63 6.94 -11.14
C THR A 133 4.76 7.40 -9.69
N PRO A 134 4.24 8.59 -9.33
CA PRO A 134 4.17 9.02 -7.93
C PRO A 134 3.48 7.98 -7.03
N ARG A 135 2.40 7.37 -7.53
CA ARG A 135 1.67 6.32 -6.81
C ARG A 135 2.45 5.02 -6.68
N GLY A 136 3.25 4.65 -7.68
CA GLY A 136 4.17 3.52 -7.58
C GLY A 136 5.24 3.77 -6.53
N PHE A 137 5.80 4.98 -6.50
CA PHE A 137 6.86 5.39 -5.58
C PHE A 137 6.42 5.31 -4.10
N THR A 138 5.18 5.66 -3.76
CA THR A 138 4.67 5.52 -2.38
C THR A 138 4.64 4.07 -1.89
N GLY A 139 4.69 3.09 -2.80
CA GLY A 139 4.82 1.67 -2.48
C GLY A 139 5.99 1.38 -1.54
N LEU A 140 7.11 2.11 -1.65
CA LEU A 140 8.31 1.93 -0.81
C LEU A 140 8.03 1.89 0.70
N GLY A 141 6.92 2.49 1.16
CA GLY A 141 6.49 2.44 2.55
C GLY A 141 6.11 1.04 3.07
N ALA A 142 5.78 0.08 2.21
CA ALA A 142 5.24 -1.22 2.62
C ALA A 142 6.25 -2.15 3.34
N SER A 143 7.56 -1.95 3.13
CA SER A 143 8.61 -2.85 3.67
C SER A 143 9.86 -2.11 4.16
N ALA A 144 9.69 -0.93 4.75
CA ALA A 144 10.80 -0.04 5.14
C ALA A 144 11.71 0.37 3.96
N GLY A 145 11.18 0.35 2.73
CA GLY A 145 11.90 0.69 1.51
C GLY A 145 12.40 2.13 1.48
N PHE A 146 11.78 3.02 2.26
CA PHE A 146 12.26 4.40 2.40
C PHE A 146 13.69 4.49 2.98
N GLU A 147 14.11 3.60 3.88
CA GLU A 147 15.49 3.60 4.36
C GLU A 147 16.52 3.29 3.26
N ARG A 148 16.08 2.77 2.11
CA ARG A 148 16.87 2.49 0.91
C ARG A 148 16.86 3.64 -0.10
N LEU A 149 16.20 4.76 0.19
CA LEU A 149 16.23 5.97 -0.65
C LEU A 149 17.63 6.57 -0.80
N LYS A 150 18.59 6.16 0.02
CA LYS A 150 19.98 6.60 -0.03
C LYS A 150 20.72 6.20 -1.31
N GLU A 151 20.08 5.40 -2.16
CA GLU A 151 20.58 4.93 -3.45
C GLU A 151 20.21 5.89 -4.62
N TRP A 152 19.64 7.06 -4.30
CA TRP A 152 19.39 8.13 -5.26
C TRP A 152 20.69 8.85 -5.62
N ASP A 153 21.01 8.91 -6.92
CA ASP A 153 22.09 9.73 -7.45
C ASP A 153 21.48 10.91 -8.21
N PRO A 154 21.35 12.08 -7.57
CA PRO A 154 20.61 13.19 -8.16
C PRO A 154 21.31 13.81 -9.37
N VAL A 155 22.65 13.79 -9.45
CA VAL A 155 23.43 14.46 -10.50
C VAL A 155 24.87 13.92 -10.52
N ILE A 156 25.25 13.19 -11.58
CA ILE A 156 26.65 12.76 -11.80
C ILE A 156 27.53 13.94 -12.28
N VAL A 157 26.93 14.93 -12.96
CA VAL A 157 27.63 16.05 -13.60
C VAL A 157 27.06 17.40 -13.16
N PRO A 158 27.82 18.27 -12.48
CA PRO A 158 27.35 19.61 -12.09
C PRO A 158 26.74 20.37 -13.27
N GLY A 159 25.47 20.78 -13.15
CA GLY A 159 24.71 21.48 -14.19
C GLY A 159 23.87 20.60 -15.11
N SER A 160 23.90 19.27 -14.96
CA SER A 160 22.97 18.38 -15.67
C SER A 160 21.57 18.37 -15.04
N MET A 161 20.57 17.95 -15.81
CA MET A 161 19.23 17.68 -15.31
C MET A 161 19.30 16.65 -14.17
N LYS A 162 18.52 16.86 -13.10
CA LYS A 162 18.33 15.84 -12.06
C LYS A 162 17.66 14.62 -12.68
N GLN A 163 18.26 13.44 -12.52
CA GLN A 163 17.70 12.18 -13.03
C GLN A 163 17.66 11.14 -11.92
N ILE A 164 16.69 10.23 -11.98
CA ILE A 164 16.65 9.07 -11.09
C ILE A 164 17.66 8.04 -11.58
N SER A 165 18.56 7.59 -10.70
CA SER A 165 19.61 6.65 -11.07
C SER A 165 19.06 5.31 -11.58
N TYR A 166 19.70 4.74 -12.61
CA TYR A 166 19.35 3.40 -13.10
C TYR A 166 19.42 2.35 -11.99
N TYR A 167 20.41 2.48 -11.09
CA TYR A 167 20.55 1.60 -9.94
C TYR A 167 19.31 1.64 -9.04
N PHE A 168 18.83 2.84 -8.69
CA PHE A 168 17.60 3.00 -7.92
C PHE A 168 16.40 2.37 -8.65
N LEU A 169 16.24 2.64 -9.95
CA LEU A 169 15.11 2.11 -10.73
C LEU A 169 15.11 0.57 -10.78
N ASN A 170 16.29 -0.04 -10.93
CA ASN A 170 16.45 -1.49 -10.91
C ASN A 170 16.19 -2.09 -9.52
N CYS A 171 16.65 -1.42 -8.45
CA CYS A 171 16.34 -1.81 -7.07
C CYS A 171 14.84 -1.72 -6.79
N PHE A 172 14.19 -0.63 -7.20
CA PHE A 172 12.77 -0.37 -7.04
C PHE A 172 11.91 -1.40 -7.76
N GLU A 173 12.23 -1.70 -9.02
CA GLU A 173 11.46 -2.65 -9.83
C GLU A 173 11.51 -4.07 -9.24
N ARG A 174 12.70 -4.53 -8.83
CA ARG A 174 12.89 -5.83 -8.19
C ARG A 174 12.19 -5.94 -6.83
N TRP A 175 11.89 -4.81 -6.19
CA TRP A 175 11.21 -4.77 -4.91
C TRP A 175 9.70 -5.01 -5.04
N LEU A 176 9.04 -4.50 -6.09
CA LEU A 176 7.59 -4.67 -6.27
C LEU A 176 7.21 -6.12 -6.62
N SER A 177 8.01 -6.83 -7.43
CA SER A 177 7.90 -8.26 -7.77
C SER A 177 6.51 -8.81 -8.15
N PHE A 178 5.52 -7.97 -8.47
CA PHE A 178 4.15 -8.40 -8.79
C PHE A 178 4.05 -9.09 -10.16
N ASP A 179 5.00 -8.81 -11.05
CA ASP A 179 5.19 -9.46 -12.35
C ASP A 179 5.47 -10.97 -12.22
N THR A 180 6.21 -11.35 -11.18
CA THR A 180 6.57 -12.74 -10.86
C THR A 180 5.65 -13.37 -9.80
N ASN A 181 4.82 -12.57 -9.13
CA ASN A 181 3.90 -13.00 -8.07
C ASN A 181 2.44 -12.59 -8.36
N PRO A 182 1.84 -13.00 -9.50
CA PRO A 182 0.52 -12.54 -9.92
C PRO A 182 -0.61 -12.97 -8.99
N LEU A 183 -0.46 -14.10 -8.28
CA LEU A 183 -1.43 -14.53 -7.27
C LEU A 183 -1.47 -13.55 -6.09
N TYR A 184 -0.31 -13.05 -5.65
CA TYR A 184 -0.25 -12.06 -4.59
C TYR A 184 -0.97 -10.77 -5.02
N ALA A 185 -0.67 -10.27 -6.22
CA ALA A 185 -1.27 -9.06 -6.76
C ALA A 185 -2.81 -9.14 -6.81
N LEU A 186 -3.36 -10.32 -7.12
CA LEU A 186 -4.80 -10.52 -7.24
C LEU A 186 -5.50 -10.89 -5.92
N LEU A 187 -4.85 -11.66 -5.05
CA LEU A 187 -5.49 -12.26 -3.88
C LEU A 187 -5.18 -11.54 -2.58
N HIS A 188 -4.21 -10.62 -2.54
CA HIS A 188 -3.77 -9.98 -1.29
C HIS A 188 -4.92 -9.31 -0.53
N GLU A 189 -5.77 -8.50 -1.18
CA GLU A 189 -6.90 -7.86 -0.49
C GLU A 189 -7.94 -8.88 0.01
N SER A 190 -8.07 -10.02 -0.68
CA SER A 190 -9.08 -11.04 -0.36
C SER A 190 -8.87 -11.73 0.99
N ILE A 191 -7.67 -11.64 1.57
CA ILE A 191 -7.37 -12.26 2.87
C ILE A 191 -8.15 -11.60 4.02
N TYR A 192 -8.57 -10.34 3.83
CA TYR A 192 -9.37 -9.59 4.80
C TYR A 192 -10.88 -9.80 4.62
N CYS A 193 -11.30 -10.46 3.53
CA CYS A 193 -12.72 -10.63 3.21
C CYS A 193 -13.38 -11.69 4.11
N GLN A 194 -14.42 -11.27 4.83
CA GLN A 194 -15.29 -12.17 5.60
C GLN A 194 -16.70 -12.18 5.01
N GLY A 195 -17.10 -13.27 4.35
CA GLY A 195 -18.47 -13.45 3.83
C GLY A 195 -18.92 -12.50 2.72
N ALA A 196 -18.16 -11.44 2.43
CA ALA A 196 -18.44 -10.44 1.40
C ALA A 196 -17.20 -10.12 0.57
N ALA A 197 -17.39 -9.60 -0.65
CA ALA A 197 -16.30 -9.13 -1.49
C ALA A 197 -15.76 -7.79 -0.96
N SER A 198 -14.46 -7.53 -1.15
CA SER A 198 -13.83 -6.26 -0.78
C SER A 198 -14.39 -5.06 -1.54
N GLN A 199 -14.99 -5.28 -2.71
CA GLN A 199 -15.45 -4.23 -3.61
C GLN A 199 -14.36 -3.18 -3.87
N TRP A 200 -13.10 -3.60 -4.00
CA TRP A 200 -11.94 -2.71 -4.16
C TRP A 200 -11.79 -1.71 -3.00
N ALA A 201 -11.93 -2.19 -1.76
CA ALA A 201 -11.88 -1.38 -0.55
C ALA A 201 -10.63 -0.50 -0.48
N ALA A 202 -9.46 -1.04 -0.84
CA ALA A 202 -8.19 -0.31 -0.92
C ALA A 202 -8.27 0.93 -1.82
N HIS A 203 -9.03 0.85 -2.91
CA HIS A 203 -9.20 1.95 -3.85
C HIS A 203 -10.26 2.97 -3.40
N ARG A 204 -11.14 2.60 -2.45
CA ARG A 204 -12.24 3.43 -1.94
C ARG A 204 -11.94 4.12 -0.61
N VAL A 205 -10.78 3.84 0.01
CA VAL A 205 -10.41 4.49 1.28
C VAL A 205 -10.40 6.01 1.07
N PRO A 206 -11.16 6.78 1.86
CA PRO A 206 -11.20 8.23 1.74
C PRO A 206 -9.82 8.84 2.01
N VAL A 207 -9.36 9.71 1.11
CA VAL A 207 -8.15 10.50 1.26
C VAL A 207 -8.57 11.95 1.37
N ALA A 208 -7.94 12.74 2.24
CA ALA A 208 -8.15 14.18 2.30
C ALA A 208 -6.79 14.87 2.18
N ALA A 209 -6.71 15.89 1.33
CA ALA A 209 -5.49 16.64 1.12
C ALA A 209 -5.78 18.15 1.10
N ALA A 210 -4.95 18.91 1.81
CA ALA A 210 -4.91 20.36 1.66
C ALA A 210 -4.04 20.66 0.44
N VAL A 211 -4.57 21.50 -0.46
CA VAL A 211 -3.89 21.95 -1.67
C VAL A 211 -3.82 23.46 -1.59
N TYR A 212 -2.61 23.99 -1.49
CA TYR A 212 -2.42 25.43 -1.42
C TYR A 212 -2.32 25.99 -2.84
N TYR A 213 -3.20 26.91 -3.22
CA TYR A 213 -3.32 27.34 -4.62
C TYR A 213 -2.10 28.16 -5.07
N GLU A 214 -1.53 28.97 -4.19
CA GLU A 214 -0.30 29.74 -4.44
C GLU A 214 0.95 29.11 -3.80
N ASP A 215 0.99 27.78 -3.61
CA ASP A 215 2.17 27.12 -3.06
C ASP A 215 3.41 27.37 -3.95
N MET A 216 4.46 27.92 -3.35
CA MET A 216 5.69 28.26 -4.07
C MET A 216 6.53 27.04 -4.48
N PHE A 217 6.23 25.86 -3.92
CA PHE A 217 6.98 24.62 -4.14
C PHE A 217 6.13 23.51 -4.79
N VAL A 218 4.80 23.58 -4.70
CA VAL A 218 3.89 22.53 -5.21
C VAL A 218 2.88 23.14 -6.18
N ASN A 219 3.08 22.93 -7.48
CA ASN A 219 2.20 23.53 -8.49
C ASN A 219 0.74 23.06 -8.35
N PHE A 220 -0.19 24.01 -8.31
CA PHE A 220 -1.62 23.76 -8.17
C PHE A 220 -2.21 22.91 -9.30
N ASN A 221 -1.94 23.25 -10.56
CA ASN A 221 -2.53 22.56 -11.71
C ASN A 221 -2.07 21.11 -11.80
N VAL A 222 -0.80 20.85 -11.53
CA VAL A 222 -0.25 19.49 -11.44
C VAL A 222 -0.91 18.70 -10.31
N THR A 223 -1.10 19.33 -9.15
CA THR A 223 -1.74 18.67 -8.00
C THR A 223 -3.20 18.29 -8.29
N ILE A 224 -3.95 19.18 -8.95
CA ILE A 224 -5.34 18.90 -9.36
C ILE A 224 -5.40 17.77 -10.39
N GLU A 225 -4.51 17.76 -11.37
CA GLU A 225 -4.45 16.68 -12.37
C GLU A 225 -4.17 15.32 -11.72
N MET A 226 -3.16 15.24 -10.86
CA MET A 226 -2.78 14.01 -10.16
C MET A 226 -3.86 13.52 -9.20
N SER A 227 -4.61 14.42 -8.58
CA SER A 227 -5.70 14.04 -7.66
C SER A 227 -6.76 13.18 -8.34
N LYS A 228 -6.98 13.34 -9.66
CA LYS A 228 -7.97 12.56 -10.42
C LYS A 228 -7.62 11.07 -10.47
N GLU A 229 -6.35 10.73 -10.31
CA GLU A 229 -5.85 9.35 -10.29
C GLU A 229 -5.89 8.71 -8.88
N ILE A 230 -6.22 9.50 -7.84
CA ILE A 230 -6.28 9.05 -6.45
C ILE A 230 -7.73 8.73 -6.09
N GLY A 231 -8.07 7.45 -6.12
CA GLY A 231 -9.39 6.96 -5.70
C GLY A 231 -9.74 7.39 -4.28
N GLY A 232 -10.91 8.02 -4.12
CA GLY A 232 -11.43 8.44 -2.82
C GLY A 232 -10.85 9.76 -2.28
N ILE A 233 -10.02 10.49 -3.05
CA ILE A 233 -9.45 11.76 -2.59
C ILE A 233 -10.48 12.90 -2.55
N ARG A 234 -10.33 13.74 -1.52
CA ARG A 234 -11.11 14.94 -1.23
C ARG A 234 -10.10 16.07 -1.04
N LEU A 235 -10.21 17.12 -1.83
CA LEU A 235 -9.27 18.24 -1.75
C LEU A 235 -9.90 19.38 -0.97
N TRP A 236 -9.11 19.99 -0.10
CA TRP A 236 -9.33 21.33 0.39
C TRP A 236 -8.37 22.26 -0.33
N VAL A 237 -8.85 22.94 -1.36
CA VAL A 237 -8.07 23.96 -2.07
C VAL A 237 -8.17 25.28 -1.30
N THR A 238 -7.06 25.86 -0.87
CA THR A 238 -7.07 27.08 -0.06
C THR A 238 -5.83 27.96 -0.28
N ASN A 239 -5.94 29.24 0.05
CA ASN A 239 -4.81 30.18 0.18
C ASN A 239 -4.65 30.66 1.63
N GLU A 240 -5.38 30.08 2.58
CA GLU A 240 -5.27 30.42 4.00
C GLU A 240 -3.89 30.11 4.56
N TYR A 241 -3.21 29.14 3.95
CA TYR A 241 -1.83 28.80 4.23
C TYR A 241 -1.08 28.56 2.91
N MET A 242 0.24 28.49 3.03
CA MET A 242 1.12 28.02 1.96
C MET A 242 1.76 26.70 2.41
N HIS A 243 2.92 26.38 1.85
CA HIS A 243 3.67 25.15 2.12
C HIS A 243 3.89 24.83 3.61
N SER A 244 3.89 25.86 4.46
CA SER A 244 4.03 25.81 5.92
C SER A 244 2.73 25.59 6.69
N GLY A 245 1.59 25.25 6.04
CA GLY A 245 0.29 25.18 6.72
C GLY A 245 0.21 24.27 7.95
N LEU A 246 1.03 23.22 8.05
CA LEU A 246 1.15 22.42 9.28
C LEU A 246 1.90 23.15 10.40
N GLY A 247 2.86 24.03 10.08
CA GLY A 247 3.55 24.88 11.05
C GLY A 247 2.70 26.09 11.48
N ASP A 248 1.97 26.69 10.54
CA ASP A 248 1.26 27.95 10.77
C ASP A 248 -0.17 27.75 11.33
N GLY A 249 -0.76 26.58 11.08
CA GLY A 249 -2.18 26.33 11.38
C GLY A 249 -2.52 24.86 11.58
N ALA A 250 -1.60 24.07 12.14
CA ALA A 250 -1.71 22.60 12.28
C ALA A 250 -3.11 22.11 12.70
N THR A 251 -3.66 22.71 13.76
CA THR A 251 -4.96 22.32 14.32
C THR A 251 -6.10 22.57 13.33
N HIS A 252 -6.11 23.76 12.71
CA HIS A 252 -7.15 24.11 11.75
C HIS A 252 -7.07 23.26 10.48
N VAL A 253 -5.84 23.03 9.98
CA VAL A 253 -5.61 22.17 8.82
C VAL A 253 -6.08 20.74 9.10
N LEU A 254 -5.67 20.16 10.23
CA LEU A 254 -6.04 18.80 10.59
C LEU A 254 -7.56 18.66 10.81
N ASP A 255 -8.19 19.61 11.51
CA ASP A 255 -9.63 19.63 11.71
C ASP A 255 -10.40 19.73 10.39
N HIS A 256 -9.88 20.51 9.42
CA HIS A 256 -10.49 20.61 8.10
C HIS A 256 -10.41 19.29 7.33
N LEU A 257 -9.23 18.67 7.28
CA LEU A 257 -9.03 17.40 6.58
C LEU A 257 -9.85 16.27 7.21
N MET A 258 -9.91 16.20 8.54
CA MET A 258 -10.78 15.26 9.25
C MET A 258 -12.26 15.55 9.00
N GLY A 259 -12.64 16.82 8.90
CA GLY A 259 -13.97 17.26 8.49
C GLY A 259 -14.35 16.77 7.08
N LEU A 260 -13.42 16.86 6.13
CA LEU A 260 -13.58 16.34 4.78
C LEU A 260 -13.76 14.83 4.78
N LEU A 261 -12.94 14.06 5.51
CA LEU A 261 -13.06 12.60 5.56
C LEU A 261 -14.41 12.14 6.15
N ASN A 262 -14.88 12.84 7.18
CA ASN A 262 -16.11 12.51 7.90
C ASN A 262 -17.39 13.10 7.29
N GLY A 263 -17.30 13.81 6.15
CA GLY A 263 -18.45 14.42 5.47
C GLY A 263 -19.07 15.60 6.23
N LYS A 264 -18.35 16.18 7.20
CA LYS A 264 -18.77 17.34 7.99
C LYS A 264 -18.40 18.67 7.34
N LYS A 265 -17.53 18.65 6.33
CA LYS A 265 -17.17 19.81 5.51
C LYS A 265 -17.45 19.51 4.04
N PRO A 266 -18.00 20.48 3.28
CA PRO A 266 -18.28 20.32 1.87
C PRO A 266 -16.98 20.22 1.07
N LEU A 267 -17.07 19.61 -0.13
CA LEU A 267 -15.96 19.45 -1.05
C LEU A 267 -15.64 20.72 -1.86
N PHE A 268 -16.47 21.76 -1.69
CA PHE A 268 -16.46 23.07 -2.34
C PHE A 268 -17.11 24.10 -1.43
#